data_AF-A0A9N8S0J7-F1
#
_entry.id   AF-A0A9N8S0J7-F1
#
_cell.length_a   1.000
_cell.length_b   1.000
_cell.length_c   1.000
_cell.angle_alpha   90.00
_cell.angle_beta   90.00
_cell.angle_gamma   90.00
#
_symmetry.space_group_name_H-M   'P 1'
#
loop_
_entity.id
_entity.type
_entity.pdbx_description
1 polymer ?
#
loop_
_entity_poly.entity_id
_entity_poly.type
_entity_poly.pdbx_seq_one_letter_code
_entity_poly.pdbx_strand_id
1 'polypeptide(L)'
;MPEAVLCSSPELESGDTVRELPGGLLRLVDEIHEQVGLFAWKETANTFSDWSERDLRVLAHQAWRDAPTMETARAKPGFDQFALYDPEFRQWHFVQADEVIASV
;
A
#
# COMPACT_ATOMS: atom_id res chain seq x y z
N MET A 1 20.36 15.51 -12.94
CA MET A 1 20.20 14.29 -12.11
C MET A 1 19.34 14.70 -10.93
N PRO A 2 18.04 14.40 -10.85
CA PRO A 2 17.31 14.68 -9.63
C PRO A 2 17.73 13.67 -8.57
N GLU A 3 18.03 14.18 -7.37
CA GLU A 3 18.33 13.37 -6.20
C GLU A 3 17.13 12.49 -5.89
N ALA A 4 17.35 11.18 -5.86
CA ALA A 4 16.39 10.24 -5.30
C ALA A 4 16.17 10.66 -3.84
N VAL A 5 14.97 11.14 -3.53
CA VAL A 5 14.52 11.27 -2.15
C VAL A 5 14.49 9.84 -1.61
N LEU A 6 15.57 9.49 -0.91
CA LEU A 6 15.63 8.30 -0.08
C LEU A 6 14.60 8.51 1.02
N CYS A 7 13.35 8.10 0.77
CA CYS A 7 12.43 7.75 1.83
C CYS A 7 13.19 6.73 2.67
N SER A 8 13.69 7.19 3.81
CA SER A 8 14.36 6.34 4.77
C SER A 8 13.33 5.29 5.13
N SER A 9 13.57 4.05 4.70
CA SER A 9 12.77 2.90 5.11
C SER A 9 12.65 2.99 6.62
N PRO A 10 11.45 3.11 7.20
CA PRO A 10 11.34 2.92 8.64
C PRO A 10 11.93 1.54 8.90
N GLU A 11 12.95 1.50 9.75
CA GLU A 11 13.55 0.26 10.22
C GLU A 11 12.38 -0.61 10.71
N LEU A 12 12.01 -1.58 9.88
CA LEU A 12 11.08 -2.64 10.23
C LEU A 12 11.83 -3.51 11.22
N GLU A 13 11.83 -3.05 12.47
CA GLU A 13 12.25 -3.78 13.65
C GLU A 13 11.61 -5.16 13.56
N SER A 14 12.50 -6.14 13.52
CA SER A 14 12.22 -7.54 13.33
C SER A 14 11.31 -8.07 14.45
N GLY A 15 10.21 -8.69 14.07
CA GLY A 15 9.41 -9.55 14.94
C GLY A 15 8.14 -8.88 15.47
N ASP A 16 7.00 -9.42 15.04
CA ASP A 16 5.70 -9.31 15.74
C ASP A 16 4.85 -8.04 15.50
N THR A 17 4.90 -7.45 14.30
CA THR A 17 3.98 -6.36 13.92
C THR A 17 2.83 -6.80 13.02
N VAL A 18 2.02 -7.76 13.47
CA VAL A 18 0.56 -7.58 13.37
C VAL A 18 0.10 -6.95 14.69
N ARG A 19 0.74 -5.83 15.04
CA ARG A 19 0.43 -5.12 16.27
C ARG A 19 -0.80 -4.29 15.94
N GLU A 20 -1.94 -4.75 16.44
CA GLU A 20 -3.28 -4.20 16.22
C GLU A 20 -3.24 -2.76 15.72
N LEU A 21 -3.55 -2.57 14.43
CA LEU A 21 -3.68 -1.23 13.88
C LEU A 21 -4.69 -0.49 14.77
N PRO A 22 -4.39 0.74 15.25
CA PRO A 22 -5.35 1.52 16.01
C PRO A 22 -6.69 1.52 15.27
N GLY A 23 -7.83 1.41 15.96
CA GLY A 23 -9.12 1.19 15.29
C GLY A 23 -9.44 2.20 14.18
N GLY A 24 -8.97 3.45 14.31
CA GLY A 24 -9.09 4.46 13.24
C GLY A 24 -8.24 4.18 12.00
N LEU A 25 -7.08 3.53 12.14
CA LEU A 25 -6.23 3.12 11.03
C LEU A 25 -6.82 1.91 10.30
N LEU A 26 -7.44 0.96 11.01
CA LEU A 26 -8.13 -0.16 10.36
C LEU A 26 -9.33 0.34 9.54
N ARG A 27 -10.08 1.32 10.08
CA ARG A 27 -11.19 1.98 9.35
C ARG A 27 -10.70 2.71 8.09
N LEU A 28 -9.58 3.43 8.20
CA LEU A 28 -8.94 4.06 7.04
C LEU A 28 -8.56 3.03 5.97
N VAL A 29 -7.97 1.91 6.38
CA VAL A 29 -7.61 0.83 5.46
C VAL A 29 -8.86 0.21 4.81
N ASP A 30 -9.92 -0.01 5.58
CA ASP A 30 -11.21 -0.48 5.05
C ASP A 30 -11.75 0.49 3.97
N GLU A 31 -11.81 1.79 4.26
CA GLU A 31 -12.32 2.79 3.31
C GLU A 31 -11.50 2.86 2.01
N ILE A 32 -10.16 2.79 2.09
CA ILE A 32 -9.29 2.76 0.91
C ILE A 32 -9.62 1.54 0.03
N HIS A 33 -9.79 0.36 0.63
CA HIS A 33 -10.11 -0.86 -0.11
C HIS A 33 -11.53 -0.83 -0.69
N GLU A 34 -12.52 -0.31 0.04
CA GLU A 34 -13.89 -0.16 -0.45
C GLU A 34 -13.97 0.76 -1.67
N GLN A 35 -13.22 1.88 -1.68
CA GLN A 35 -13.22 2.83 -2.80
C GLN A 35 -12.69 2.22 -4.12
N VAL A 36 -11.86 1.19 -4.02
CA VAL A 36 -11.34 0.46 -5.20
C VAL A 36 -12.09 -0.83 -5.49
N GLY A 37 -13.18 -1.10 -4.76
CA GLY A 37 -14.01 -2.29 -4.93
C GLY A 37 -13.46 -3.56 -4.30
N LEU A 38 -12.44 -3.47 -3.45
CA LEU A 38 -11.80 -4.59 -2.77
C LEU A 38 -12.45 -4.88 -1.41
N PHE A 39 -13.76 -5.14 -1.41
CA PHE A 39 -14.53 -5.39 -0.18
C PHE A 39 -14.09 -6.64 0.61
N ALA A 40 -13.49 -7.62 -0.07
CA ALA A 40 -13.02 -8.88 0.51
C ALA A 40 -11.52 -8.87 0.83
N TRP A 41 -10.90 -7.70 1.01
CA TRP A 41 -9.45 -7.59 1.17
C TRP A 41 -8.91 -8.32 2.41
N LYS A 42 -9.72 -8.45 3.47
CA LYS A 42 -9.34 -9.19 4.69
C LYS A 42 -9.23 -10.68 4.41
N GLU A 43 -10.17 -11.24 3.65
CA GLU A 43 -10.17 -12.61 3.17
C GLU A 43 -8.99 -12.84 2.20
N THR A 44 -8.75 -11.89 1.29
CA THR A 44 -7.59 -11.91 0.40
C THR A 44 -6.29 -11.92 1.21
N ALA A 45 -6.14 -11.03 2.20
CA ALA A 45 -4.97 -10.99 3.09
C ALA A 45 -4.79 -12.30 3.88
N ASN A 46 -5.87 -12.89 4.38
CA ASN A 46 -5.84 -14.19 5.05
C ASN A 46 -5.40 -15.33 4.11
N THR A 47 -5.65 -15.24 2.80
CA THR A 47 -5.15 -16.24 1.83
C THR A 47 -3.61 -16.26 1.77
N PHE A 48 -2.97 -15.15 2.15
CA PHE A 48 -1.51 -15.04 2.23
C PHE A 48 -0.95 -15.33 3.63
N SER A 49 -1.78 -15.66 4.62
CA SER A 49 -1.30 -15.94 5.98
C SER A 49 -0.36 -17.13 6.05
N ASP A 50 -0.52 -18.09 5.14
CA ASP A 50 0.25 -19.33 5.08
C ASP A 50 1.50 -19.22 4.19
N TRP A 51 1.71 -18.06 3.55
CA TRP A 51 2.85 -17.83 2.69
C TRP A 51 4.12 -17.63 3.51
N SER A 52 5.25 -18.11 2.98
CA SER A 52 6.53 -17.84 3.62
C SER A 52 6.88 -16.35 3.49
N GLU A 53 7.63 -15.83 4.46
CA GLU A 53 8.15 -14.45 4.41
C GLU A 53 8.93 -14.18 3.11
N ARG A 54 9.62 -15.21 2.60
CA ARG A 54 10.33 -15.14 1.32
C ARG A 54 9.37 -14.87 0.16
N ASP A 55 8.24 -15.55 0.11
CA ASP A 55 7.27 -15.42 -0.97
C ASP A 55 6.60 -14.04 -0.93
N LEU A 56 6.26 -13.57 0.26
CA LEU A 56 5.75 -12.21 0.48
C LEU A 56 6.76 -11.14 0.04
N ARG A 57 8.05 -11.31 0.36
CA ARG A 57 9.12 -10.40 -0.07
C ARG A 57 9.27 -10.40 -1.59
N VAL A 58 9.20 -11.57 -2.23
CA VAL A 58 9.27 -11.67 -3.71
C VAL A 58 8.09 -10.94 -4.33
N LEU A 59 6.87 -11.14 -3.81
CA LEU A 59 5.67 -10.47 -4.29
C LEU A 59 5.79 -8.94 -4.14
N ALA A 60 6.22 -8.45 -2.98
CA ALA A 60 6.42 -7.02 -2.74
C ALA A 60 7.47 -6.43 -3.69
N HIS A 61 8.58 -7.14 -3.93
CA HIS A 61 9.59 -6.70 -4.89
C HIS A 61 9.08 -6.65 -6.33
N GLN A 62 8.26 -7.61 -6.73
CA GLN A 62 7.61 -7.62 -8.05
C GLN A 62 6.63 -6.46 -8.18
N ALA A 63 5.74 -6.30 -7.20
CA ALA A 63 4.78 -5.20 -7.15
C ALA A 63 5.48 -3.85 -7.29
N TRP A 64 6.55 -3.62 -6.51
CA TRP A 64 7.33 -2.38 -6.55
C TRP A 64 8.00 -2.14 -7.90
N ARG A 65 8.53 -3.19 -8.53
CA ARG A 65 9.13 -3.09 -9.86
C ARG A 65 8.10 -2.70 -10.92
N ASP A 66 6.88 -3.19 -10.77
CA ASP A 66 5.77 -2.98 -11.70
C ASP A 66 4.94 -1.73 -11.33
N ALA A 67 5.33 -1.01 -10.27
CA ALA A 67 4.66 0.20 -9.84
C ALA A 67 4.70 1.27 -10.94
N PRO A 68 3.55 1.86 -11.32
CA PRO A 68 3.51 2.94 -12.28
C PRO A 68 4.40 4.11 -11.84
N THR A 69 5.35 4.48 -12.69
CA THR A 69 6.16 5.68 -12.48
C THR A 69 5.39 6.90 -12.97
N MET A 70 5.05 7.84 -12.07
CA MET A 70 4.59 9.16 -12.49
C MET A 70 5.77 9.96 -13.04
N GLU A 71 5.70 10.37 -14.31
CA GLU A 71 6.67 11.31 -14.89
C GLU A 71 6.45 12.72 -14.32
N THR A 72 7.10 13.02 -13.20
CA THR A 72 7.07 14.36 -12.62
C THR A 72 8.14 15.24 -13.26
N ALA A 73 8.00 15.58 -14.53
CA ALA A 73 8.99 16.45 -15.19
C ALA A 73 9.09 17.83 -14.51
N ARG A 74 8.04 18.30 -13.81
CA ARG A 74 7.99 19.60 -13.10
C ARG A 74 7.06 19.67 -11.87
N ALA A 75 6.42 18.58 -11.46
CA ALA A 75 5.51 18.59 -10.32
C ALA A 75 6.30 18.56 -9.00
N LYS A 76 5.90 19.37 -8.01
CA LYS A 76 6.38 19.17 -6.65
C LYS A 76 5.80 17.85 -6.15
N PRO A 77 6.60 16.96 -5.53
CA PRO A 77 6.07 15.75 -4.93
C PRO A 77 5.03 16.14 -3.88
N GLY A 78 3.80 15.71 -4.09
CA GLY A 78 2.68 15.85 -3.17
C GLY A 78 2.19 14.45 -2.80
N PHE A 79 1.69 14.30 -1.58
CA PHE A 79 0.88 13.15 -1.20
C PHE A 79 -0.57 13.48 -1.48
N ASP A 80 -1.00 13.27 -2.72
CA ASP A 80 -2.38 13.45 -3.18
C ASP A 80 -3.12 12.12 -3.32
N GLN A 81 -2.40 10.98 -3.36
CA GLN A 81 -2.99 9.67 -3.57
C GLN A 81 -2.39 8.57 -2.67
N PHE A 82 -3.22 7.61 -2.31
CA PHE A 82 -2.81 6.31 -1.79
C PHE A 82 -2.65 5.33 -2.96
N ALA A 83 -1.51 4.66 -3.02
CA ALA A 83 -1.28 3.54 -3.96
C ALA A 83 -1.48 2.22 -3.22
N LEU A 84 -2.41 1.40 -3.71
CA LEU A 84 -2.73 0.10 -3.16
C LEU A 84 -2.46 -0.99 -4.19
N TYR A 85 -1.67 -2.00 -3.82
CA TYR A 85 -1.43 -3.16 -4.68
C TYR A 85 -2.42 -4.28 -4.34
N ASP A 86 -3.13 -4.75 -5.36
CA ASP A 86 -3.99 -5.91 -5.29
C ASP A 86 -3.20 -7.17 -5.68
N PRO A 87 -2.87 -8.05 -4.71
CA PRO A 87 -2.07 -9.24 -4.97
C PRO A 87 -2.84 -10.35 -5.70
N GLU A 88 -4.18 -10.33 -5.69
CA GLU A 88 -5.01 -11.32 -6.37
C GLU A 88 -4.99 -11.09 -7.89
N PHE A 89 -5.21 -9.85 -8.31
CA PHE A 89 -5.22 -9.46 -9.72
C PHE A 89 -3.88 -8.88 -10.21
N ARG A 90 -2.91 -8.70 -9.32
CA ARG A 90 -1.55 -8.17 -9.58
C ARG A 90 -1.57 -6.79 -10.24
N GLN A 91 -2.41 -5.90 -9.73
CA GLN A 91 -2.61 -4.57 -10.27
C GLN A 91 -2.50 -3.49 -9.19
N TRP A 92 -2.15 -2.28 -9.61
CA TRP A 92 -2.10 -1.12 -8.74
C TRP A 92 -3.40 -0.31 -8.86
N HIS A 93 -3.97 0.05 -7.72
CA HIS A 93 -5.07 0.99 -7.59
C HIS A 93 -4.57 2.29 -6.95
N PHE A 94 -5.16 3.41 -7.37
CA PHE A 94 -4.83 4.74 -6.85
C PHE A 94 -6.09 5.41 -6.36
N VAL A 95 -6.04 5.88 -5.12
CA VAL A 95 -7.17 6.48 -4.41
C VAL A 95 -6.80 7.88 -3.99
N GLN A 96 -7.67 8.87 -4.20
CA GLN A 96 -7.40 10.24 -3.82
C GLN A 96 -7.38 10.38 -2.29
N ALA A 97 -6.34 10.99 -1.75
CA ALA A 97 -6.13 11.06 -0.31
C ALA A 97 -7.15 11.99 0.37
N ASP A 98 -7.63 13.02 -0.32
CA ASP A 98 -8.66 13.94 0.18
C ASP A 98 -10.04 13.28 0.30
N GLU A 99 -10.41 12.41 -0.65
CA GLU A 99 -11.67 11.64 -0.61
C GLU A 99 -11.72 10.70 0.59
N VAL A 100 -10.59 10.09 0.94
CA VAL A 100 -10.46 9.18 2.07
C VAL A 100 -10.40 9.96 3.39
N ILE A 101 -9.54 10.97 3.50
CA ILE A 101 -9.38 11.74 4.75
C ILE A 101 -10.66 12.49 5.13
N ALA A 102 -11.49 12.90 4.16
CA ALA A 102 -12.79 13.51 4.43
C ALA A 102 -13.85 12.53 4.98
N SER A 103 -13.63 11.22 4.84
CA SER A 103 -14.56 10.15 5.23
C SER A 103 -14.26 9.56 6.61
N VAL A 104 -13.02 9.72 7.10
CA VAL A 104 -12.52 9.23 8.41
C VAL A 104 -12.73 10.24 9.53
#